data_AF-A0A5C7UMQ1-F1
#
_entry.id   AF-A0A5C7UMQ1-F1
#
_cell.length_a   1.000
_cell.length_b   1.000
_cell.length_c   1.000
_cell.angle_alpha   90.00
_cell.angle_beta   90.00
_cell.angle_gamma   90.00
#
_symmetry.space_group_name_H-M   'P 1'
#
loop_
_entity.id
_entity.type
_entity.pdbx_description
1 polymer ?
#
loop_
_entity_poly.entity_id
_entity_poly.type
_entity_poly.pdbx_seq_one_letter_code
_entity_poly.pdbx_strand_id
1 'polypeptide(L)' 'MSYADVELNSWYSSYHQIQVDEFYSFVQKKKKKVWVLYAYCAQTKEILALTMGNRSKKTVKYLFKRLKDI' A
#
# COMPACT_ATOMS: atom_id res chain seq x y z
N MET A 1 -10.31 -13.79 5.32
CA MET A 1 -10.54 -12.93 4.13
C MET A 1 -9.19 -12.34 3.75
N SER A 2 -8.53 -12.92 2.75
CA SER A 2 -7.37 -12.28 2.13
C SER A 2 -7.87 -11.01 1.45
N TYR A 3 -7.22 -9.89 1.76
CA TYR A 3 -7.31 -8.74 0.87
C TYR A 3 -6.41 -9.07 -0.32
N ALA A 4 -6.85 -8.73 -1.54
CA ALA A 4 -6.12 -9.11 -2.74
C ALA A 4 -4.68 -8.59 -2.66
N ASP A 5 -3.72 -9.48 -2.89
CA ASP A 5 -2.33 -9.10 -3.13
C ASP A 5 -2.30 -8.47 -4.52
N VAL A 6 -2.41 -7.13 -4.55
CA VAL A 6 -2.32 -6.37 -5.80
C VAL A 6 -0.86 -6.33 -6.19
N GLU A 7 -0.44 -7.16 -7.13
CA GLU A 7 0.90 -7.09 -7.72
C GLU A 7 1.05 -5.78 -8.50
N LEU A 8 2.10 -5.03 -8.18
CA LEU A 8 2.42 -3.73 -8.78
C LEU A 8 3.86 -3.83 -9.27
N ASN A 9 4.10 -3.36 -10.49
CA ASN A 9 5.42 -3.33 -11.10
C ASN A 9 5.95 -1.89 -11.07
N SER A 10 7.23 -1.71 -10.79
CA SER A 10 7.92 -0.45 -10.98
C SER A 10 8.38 -0.31 -12.42
N TRP A 11 8.23 0.88 -13.00
CA TRP A 11 8.81 1.16 -14.32
C TRP A 11 10.24 1.69 -14.23
N TYR A 12 10.66 2.13 -13.05
CA TYR A 12 11.98 2.68 -12.80
C TYR A 12 12.76 1.79 -11.84
N SER A 13 14.09 1.79 -12.00
CA SER A 13 15.01 1.03 -11.14
C SER A 13 15.30 1.71 -9.80
N SER A 14 14.95 2.99 -9.65
CA SER A 14 15.10 3.71 -8.40
C SER A 14 14.19 4.94 -8.36
N TYR A 15 13.82 5.33 -7.14
CA TYR A 15 12.96 6.47 -6.87
C TYR A 15 13.64 7.41 -5.87
N HIS A 16 13.68 8.70 -6.19
CA HIS A 16 14.30 9.69 -5.31
C HIS A 16 13.51 9.90 -4.01
N GLN A 17 12.18 9.91 -4.11
CA GLN A 17 11.29 10.13 -2.97
C GLN A 17 10.01 9.30 -3.12
N ILE A 18 9.62 8.65 -2.03
CA ILE A 18 8.38 7.88 -1.92
C ILE A 18 7.59 8.45 -0.73
N GLN A 19 6.31 8.69 -0.95
CA GLN A 19 5.35 9.12 0.06
C GLN A 19 4.54 7.91 0.51
N VAL A 20 4.38 7.75 1.83
CA VAL A 20 3.52 6.70 2.41
C VAL A 20 2.32 7.39 3.04
N ASP A 21 1.13 6.94 2.67
CA ASP A 21 -0.12 7.48 3.21
C ASP A 21 -1.10 6.36 3.58
N GLU A 22 -2.07 6.68 4.44
CA GLU A 22 -3.09 5.77 4.92
C GLU A 22 -4.50 6.39 4.84
N PHE A 23 -5.46 5.58 4.40
CA PHE A 23 -6.87 5.92 4.52
C PHE A 23 -7.67 4.67 4.91
N TYR A 24 -8.96 4.84 5.20
CA TYR A 24 -9.85 3.71 5.40
C TYR A 24 -11.08 3.82 4.52
N SER A 25 -11.64 2.67 4.18
CA SER A 25 -12.94 2.58 3.53
C SER A 25 -13.75 1.42 4.11
N PHE A 26 -15.03 1.37 3.76
CA PHE A 26 -15.91 0.28 4.13
C PHE A 26 -16.02 -0.70 2.96
N VAL A 27 -15.58 -1.94 3.17
CA VAL A 27 -15.55 -2.95 2.11
C VAL A 27 -16.80 -3.81 2.22
N GLN A 28 -17.65 -3.82 1.19
CA GLN A 28 -18.94 -4.53 1.09
C GLN A 28 -20.02 -4.08 2.10
N LYS A 29 -19.68 -3.90 3.39
CA LYS A 29 -20.62 -3.54 4.47
C LYS A 29 -20.02 -2.43 5.34
N LYS A 30 -20.84 -1.48 5.81
CA LYS A 30 -20.39 -0.37 6.68
C LYS A 30 -19.74 -0.81 8.00
N LYS A 31 -20.00 -2.03 8.49
CA LYS A 31 -19.32 -2.57 9.67
C LYS A 31 -17.88 -3.02 9.41
N LYS A 32 -17.51 -3.22 8.14
CA LYS A 32 -16.19 -3.72 7.74
C LYS A 32 -15.30 -2.56 7.31
N LYS A 33 -14.78 -1.84 8.29
CA LYS A 33 -13.75 -0.81 8.11
C LYS A 33 -12.41 -1.46 7.78
N VAL A 34 -11.79 -1.08 6.67
CA VAL A 34 -10.50 -1.60 6.21
C VAL A 34 -9.57 -0.42 5.97
N TRP A 35 -8.38 -0.51 6.54
CA TRP A 35 -7.31 0.46 6.33
C TRP A 35 -6.52 0.05 5.09
N VAL A 36 -6.26 1.04 4.24
CA VAL A 36 -5.48 0.94 3.02
C VAL A 36 -4.25 1.80 3.22
N LEU A 37 -3.08 1.20 3.14
CA LEU A 37 -1.80 1.89 3.18
C LEU A 37 -1.13 1.72 1.83
N TYR A 38 -0.61 2.80 1.28
CA TYR A 38 0.05 2.77 -0.02
C TYR A 38 1.31 3.62 -0.03
N ALA A 39 2.22 3.25 -0.92
CA ALA A 39 3.44 3.96 -1.20
C ALA A 39 3.36 4.54 -2.62
N TYR A 40 3.57 5.83 -2.73
CA TYR A 40 3.36 6.60 -3.96
C TYR A 40 4.57 7.47 -4.28
N CYS A 41 4.98 7.50 -5.54
CA CYS A 41 5.98 8.44 -6.02
C CYS A 41 5.29 9.57 -6.79
N ALA A 42 5.33 10.80 -6.26
CA ALA A 42 4.71 11.96 -6.90
C ALA A 42 5.38 12.36 -8.23
N GLN A 43 6.67 12.07 -8.37
CA GLN A 43 7.44 12.39 -9.58
C GLN A 43 6.99 11.52 -10.77
N THR A 44 6.86 10.21 -10.56
CA THR A 44 6.46 9.26 -11.61
C THR A 44 4.96 9.01 -11.67
N LYS A 45 4.22 9.48 -10.65
CA LYS A 45 2.78 9.27 -10.45
C LYS A 45 2.39 7.80 -10.29
N GLU A 46 3.29 6.98 -9.76
CA GLU A 46 3.10 5.55 -9.58
C GLU A 46 2.77 5.18 -8.13
N ILE A 47 1.89 4.20 -7.95
CA ILE A 47 1.74 3.49 -6.69
C ILE A 47 2.68 2.28 -6.74
N LEU A 48 3.64 2.24 -5.84
CA LEU A 48 4.70 1.23 -5.81
C LEU A 48 4.26 0.00 -5.01
N ALA A 49 3.65 0.24 -3.84
CA ALA A 49 3.17 -0.83 -2.98
C ALA A 49 1.85 -0.45 -2.32
N LEU A 50 1.03 -1.47 -2.05
CA LEU A 50 -0.26 -1.34 -1.41
C LEU A 50 -0.42 -2.43 -0.35
N THR A 51 -1.07 -2.14 0.77
CA THR A 51 -1.51 -3.17 1.70
C THR A 51 -2.83 -2.78 2.33
N MET A 52 -3.62 -3.78 2.67
CA MET A 52 -4.98 -3.60 3.18
C MET A 52 -5.19 -4.48 4.41
N GLY A 53 -5.84 -3.93 5.44
CA GLY A 53 -6.14 -4.68 6.66
C GLY A 53 -6.52 -3.79 7.83
N ASN A 54 -5.96 -4.11 9.00
CA ASN A 54 -6.15 -3.32 10.22
C ASN A 54 -5.09 -2.21 10.30
N ARG A 55 -5.38 -1.13 11.03
CA ARG A 55 -4.39 -0.11 11.36
C ARG A 55 -3.42 -0.66 12.40
N SER A 56 -2.31 -1.23 11.95
CA SER A 56 -1.35 -1.88 12.84
C SER A 56 0.08 -1.78 12.30
N LYS A 57 1.05 -1.85 13.21
CA LYS A 57 2.47 -1.94 12.86
C LYS A 57 2.77 -3.14 11.95
N LYS A 58 2.00 -4.24 12.08
CA LYS A 58 2.13 -5.42 11.23
C LYS A 58 1.81 -5.08 9.76
N THR A 59 0.74 -4.31 9.53
CA THR A 59 0.33 -3.84 8.20
C THR A 59 1.41 -2.96 7.58
N VAL A 60 1.96 -2.01 8.35
CA VAL A 60 3.07 -1.15 7.90
C VAL A 60 4.30 -1.99 7.52
N LYS A 61 4.70 -2.96 8.36
CA LYS A 61 5.83 -3.86 8.05
C LYS A 61 5.62 -4.63 6.75
N TYR A 62 4.38 -5.05 6.43
CA TYR A 62 4.09 -5.68 5.15
C TYR A 62 4.28 -4.72 3.98
N LEU A 63 3.83 -3.46 4.08
CA LEU A 63 4.07 -2.45 3.05
C LEU A 63 5.57 -2.29 2.77
N PHE A 64 6.40 -2.13 3.81
CA PHE A 64 7.85 -2.01 3.66
C PHE A 64 8.51 -3.27 3.10
N LYS A 65 7.99 -4.46 3.43
CA LYS A 65 8.47 -5.70 2.83
C LYS A 65 8.22 -5.70 1.32
N ARG A 66 7.06 -5.20 0.87
CA ARG A 66 6.72 -5.10 -0.55
C ARG A 66 7.56 -4.06 -1.29
N LEU A 67 7.96 -2.99 -0.60
CA LEU A 67 8.85 -1.96 -1.16
C LEU A 67 10.31 -2.39 -1.30
N LYS A 68 10.75 -3.48 -0.65
CA LYS A 68 12.15 -3.90 -0.71
C LYS A 68 12.59 -4.35 -2.10
N ASP A 69 11.64 -4.80 -2.92
CA ASP A 69 11.89 -5.38 -4.23
C ASP A 69 11.64 -4.36 -5.37
N ILE A 70 11.47 -3.08 -5.02
CA ILE A 70 11.19 -1.94 -5.92
C ILE A 70 12.34 -0.95 -5.88
#